data_AF-A0AAN8FIC0-F1
#
_entry.id   AF-A0AAN8FIC0-F1
#
_cell.length_a   1.000
_cell.length_b   1.000
_cell.length_c   1.000
_cell.angle_alpha   90.00
_cell.angle_beta   90.00
_cell.angle_gamma   90.00
#
_symmetry.space_group_name_H-M   'P 1'
#
loop_
_entity.id
_entity.type
_entity.pdbx_description
1 polymer ?
#
loop_
_entity_poly.entity_id
_entity_poly.type
_entity_poly.pdbx_seq_one_letter_code
_entity_poly.pdbx_strand_id
1 'polypeptide(L)'
;MHKMREFQVRSMIMECDNSDPQLLDVLYATDMLDRVYPQTNVYYSECISGANFVLGLAVAKGDDYRWRPKNRKYDYSHVQLSWISDKRWRVHPHWRYCLLNDTDTNITKEEAFVVYAKQMRNSGEHEHRPK
;
A
#
# COMPACT_ATOMS: atom_id res chain seq x y z
N MET A 1 -2.29 27.75 16.00
CA MET A 1 -2.39 27.72 14.53
C MET A 1 -2.51 26.29 13.97
N HIS A 2 -1.73 25.31 14.48
CA HIS A 2 -1.82 23.89 14.09
C HIS A 2 -3.23 23.27 14.21
N LYS A 3 -3.85 23.46 15.38
CA LYS A 3 -5.20 22.95 15.71
C LYS A 3 -6.32 23.47 14.79
N MET A 4 -6.15 24.67 14.21
CA MET A 4 -7.12 25.22 13.26
C MET A 4 -7.05 24.52 11.89
N ARG A 5 -5.85 24.13 11.44
CA ARG A 5 -5.65 23.42 10.17
C ARG A 5 -6.05 21.94 10.27
N GLU A 6 -5.88 21.31 11.43
CA GLU A 6 -6.41 19.96 11.69
C GLU A 6 -7.95 19.91 11.63
N PHE A 7 -8.61 20.90 12.23
CA PHE A 7 -10.06 21.02 12.16
C PHE A 7 -10.54 21.18 10.71
N GLN A 8 -9.82 21.98 9.91
CA GLN A 8 -10.10 22.17 8.49
C GLN A 8 -10.00 20.88 7.68
N VAL A 9 -8.94 20.07 7.86
CA VAL A 9 -8.81 18.76 7.17
C VAL A 9 -9.91 17.79 7.58
N ARG A 10 -10.25 17.76 8.87
CA ARG A 10 -11.33 16.89 9.36
C ARG A 10 -12.68 17.30 8.79
N SER A 11 -13.00 18.60 8.77
CA SER A 11 -14.23 19.10 8.14
C SER A 11 -14.27 18.78 6.66
N MET A 12 -13.17 19.03 5.93
CA MET A 12 -13.06 18.69 4.50
C MET A 12 -13.40 17.21 4.23
N ILE A 13 -12.83 16.28 5.01
CA ILE A 13 -13.13 14.85 4.85
C ILE A 13 -14.57 14.52 5.26
N MET A 14 -15.08 15.06 6.36
CA MET A 14 -16.43 14.72 6.84
C MET A 14 -17.54 15.30 5.96
N GLU A 15 -17.28 16.45 5.33
CA GLU A 15 -18.22 17.14 4.43
C GLU A 15 -18.05 16.69 2.97
N CYS A 16 -17.06 15.83 2.69
CA CYS A 16 -16.68 15.43 1.35
C CYS A 16 -16.39 16.62 0.42
N ASP A 17 -15.65 17.59 0.93
CA ASP A 17 -15.11 18.65 0.09
C ASP A 17 -13.91 18.08 -0.68
N ASN A 18 -14.07 17.86 -1.98
CA ASN A 18 -13.03 17.36 -2.87
C ASN A 18 -12.50 18.44 -3.84
N SER A 19 -12.77 19.72 -3.54
CA SER A 19 -12.39 20.85 -4.39
C SER A 19 -10.87 21.05 -4.44
N ASP A 20 -10.22 21.17 -3.28
CA ASP A 20 -8.78 21.41 -3.16
C ASP A 20 -8.12 20.55 -2.07
N PRO A 21 -7.02 19.83 -2.38
CA PRO A 21 -6.30 19.05 -1.38
C PRO A 21 -5.63 19.97 -0.35
N GLN A 22 -5.64 19.53 0.91
CA GLN A 22 -5.14 20.35 2.02
C GLN A 22 -3.74 19.90 2.44
N LEU A 23 -2.84 20.88 2.65
CA LEU A 23 -1.50 20.64 3.18
C LEU A 23 -1.46 20.86 4.68
N LEU A 24 -0.92 19.90 5.41
CA LEU A 24 -0.73 19.98 6.85
C LEU A 24 0.61 19.39 7.27
N ASP A 25 1.38 20.20 7.99
CA ASP A 25 2.51 19.69 8.76
C ASP A 25 1.94 18.92 9.95
N VAL A 26 2.39 17.70 10.18
CA VAL A 26 1.95 16.82 11.26
C VAL A 26 3.13 16.15 11.94
N LEU A 27 2.85 15.62 13.12
CA LEU A 27 3.74 14.73 13.83
C LEU A 27 3.30 13.29 13.55
N TYR A 28 4.00 12.62 12.64
CA TYR A 28 3.73 11.23 12.24
C TYR A 28 4.38 10.26 13.24
N ALA A 29 3.58 9.36 13.80
CA ALA A 29 4.05 8.29 14.68
C ALA A 29 4.05 6.95 13.94
N THR A 30 5.06 6.12 14.20
CA THR A 30 5.14 4.74 13.70
C THR A 30 4.18 3.83 14.49
N ASP A 31 3.90 2.62 13.98
CA ASP A 31 3.04 1.64 14.65
C ASP A 31 3.51 1.28 16.08
N MET A 32 4.82 1.39 16.33
CA MET A 32 5.41 1.11 17.65
C MET A 32 5.24 2.29 18.63
N LEU A 33 4.80 3.47 18.16
CA LEU A 33 4.62 4.72 18.91
C LEU A 33 5.86 5.17 19.70
N ASP A 34 7.02 4.62 19.37
CA ASP A 34 8.30 4.87 20.04
C ASP A 34 8.92 6.19 19.59
N ARG A 35 8.58 6.63 18.36
CA ARG A 35 9.14 7.81 17.72
C ARG A 35 8.08 8.57 16.94
N VAL A 36 8.28 9.88 16.91
CA VAL A 36 7.43 10.83 16.20
C VAL A 36 8.30 11.70 15.31
N TYR A 37 7.91 11.85 14.05
CA TYR A 37 8.65 12.57 13.04
C TYR A 37 7.82 13.72 12.47
N PRO A 38 8.39 14.91 12.29
CA PRO A 38 7.72 15.96 11.54
C PRO A 38 7.58 15.54 10.08
N GLN A 39 6.38 15.67 9.53
CA GLN A 39 6.05 15.29 8.16
C GLN A 39 5.01 16.25 7.59
N THR A 40 5.19 16.70 6.35
CA THR A 40 4.15 17.44 5.63
C THR A 40 3.33 16.47 4.80
N ASN A 41 2.02 16.46 4.98
CA ASN A 41 1.08 15.62 4.25
C ASN A 41 0.16 16.46 3.36
N VAL A 42 -0.21 15.88 2.22
CA VAL A 42 -1.30 16.32 1.35
C VAL A 42 -2.50 15.42 1.61
N TYR A 43 -3.64 16.00 1.94
CA TYR A 43 -4.88 15.30 2.24
C TYR A 43 -5.86 15.42 1.08
N TYR A 44 -6.38 14.26 0.65
CA TYR A 44 -7.41 14.12 -0.35
C TYR A 44 -8.67 13.51 0.27
N SER A 45 -9.83 13.80 -0.29
CA SER A 45 -11.15 13.30 0.12
C SER A 45 -11.93 12.87 -1.12
N GLU A 46 -12.68 11.78 -1.01
CA GLU A 46 -13.60 11.35 -2.06
C GLU A 46 -14.85 10.69 -1.49
N CYS A 47 -16.01 11.04 -2.06
CA CYS A 47 -17.32 10.51 -1.67
C CYS A 47 -17.51 9.08 -2.19
N ILE A 48 -17.97 8.18 -1.32
CA ILE A 48 -18.38 6.83 -1.76
C ILE A 48 -19.87 6.86 -2.12
N SER A 49 -20.17 6.75 -3.42
CA SER A 49 -21.55 6.74 -3.91
C SER A 49 -22.35 5.57 -3.30
N GLY A 50 -23.57 5.87 -2.86
CA GLY A 50 -24.46 4.89 -2.23
C GLY A 50 -24.10 4.54 -0.78
N ALA A 51 -23.19 5.26 -0.14
CA ALA A 51 -22.81 5.08 1.25
C ALA A 51 -22.63 6.41 1.99
N ASN A 52 -22.79 6.39 3.31
CA ASN A 52 -22.53 7.54 4.18
C ASN A 52 -21.05 7.64 4.60
N PHE A 53 -20.15 7.13 3.76
CA PHE A 53 -18.72 7.08 4.04
C PHE A 53 -17.96 7.99 3.07
N VAL A 54 -16.94 8.67 3.60
CA VAL A 54 -15.97 9.45 2.81
C VAL A 54 -14.60 8.81 2.96
N LEU A 55 -13.89 8.66 1.84
CA LEU A 55 -12.53 8.16 1.81
C LEU A 55 -11.57 9.34 1.96
N GLY A 56 -10.83 9.38 3.08
CA GLY A 56 -9.70 10.29 3.25
C GLY A 56 -8.38 9.58 2.92
N LEU A 57 -7.49 10.26 2.19
CA LEU A 57 -6.14 9.77 1.89
C LEU A 57 -5.11 10.84 2.26
N ALA A 58 -4.16 10.48 3.13
CA ALA A 58 -3.01 11.32 3.45
C ALA A 58 -1.78 10.79 2.70
N VAL A 59 -1.13 11.66 1.92
CA VAL A 59 0.09 11.34 1.18
C VAL A 59 1.21 12.24 1.68
N ALA A 60 2.32 11.65 2.13
CA ALA A 60 3.49 12.43 2.52
C ALA A 60 4.05 13.18 1.31
N LYS A 61 4.54 14.39 1.53
CA LYS A 61 5.15 15.20 0.46
C LYS A 61 6.32 14.43 -0.17
N GLY A 62 6.25 14.17 -1.47
CA GLY A 62 7.25 13.41 -2.23
C GLY A 62 6.88 11.94 -2.48
N ASP A 63 5.86 11.42 -1.78
CA ASP A 63 5.33 10.06 -1.97
C ASP A 63 4.17 10.00 -2.98
N ASP A 64 3.85 11.13 -3.61
CA ASP A 64 2.90 11.25 -4.72
C ASP A 64 3.45 10.71 -6.04
N TYR A 65 4.74 10.33 -6.06
CA TYR A 65 5.39 9.72 -7.21
C TYR A 65 5.36 8.20 -7.15
N ARG A 66 4.91 7.59 -8.25
CA ARG A 66 4.96 6.14 -8.44
C ARG A 66 6.12 5.76 -9.36
N TRP A 67 7.09 4.99 -8.85
CA TRP A 67 8.26 4.52 -9.63
C TRP A 67 7.89 3.85 -10.96
N ARG A 68 6.77 3.13 -11.05
CA ARG A 68 6.29 2.51 -12.31
C ARG A 68 4.77 2.51 -12.45
N PRO A 69 4.20 2.82 -13.64
CA PRO A 69 2.76 2.77 -13.89
C PRO A 69 2.14 1.37 -13.69
N LYS A 70 0.85 1.33 -13.32
CA LYS A 70 0.09 0.08 -13.08
C LYS A 70 -0.07 -0.79 -14.34
N ASN A 71 -0.12 -0.18 -15.53
CA ASN A 71 -0.51 -0.86 -16.77
C ASN A 71 0.63 -1.60 -17.47
N ARG A 72 1.85 -1.59 -16.91
CA ARG A 72 2.98 -2.29 -17.52
C ARG A 72 2.91 -3.76 -17.15
N LYS A 73 2.86 -4.64 -18.16
CA LYS A 73 3.17 -6.05 -17.97
C LYS A 73 4.63 -6.17 -17.53
N TYR A 74 4.85 -6.77 -16.38
CA TYR A 74 6.20 -7.04 -15.90
C TYR A 74 6.77 -8.24 -16.66
N ASP A 75 8.02 -8.12 -17.10
CA ASP A 75 8.78 -9.24 -17.62
C ASP A 75 9.43 -9.99 -16.46
N TYR A 76 8.96 -11.20 -16.20
CA TYR A 76 9.45 -12.06 -15.13
C TYR A 76 10.53 -13.05 -15.60
N SER A 77 10.93 -13.02 -16.88
CA SER A 77 11.95 -13.93 -17.42
C SER A 77 13.31 -13.81 -16.72
N HIS A 78 13.61 -12.60 -16.24
CA HIS A 78 14.82 -12.26 -15.52
C HIS A 78 14.80 -12.63 -14.02
N VAL A 79 13.66 -13.07 -13.48
CA VAL A 79 13.58 -13.49 -12.08
C VAL A 79 14.39 -14.75 -11.89
N GLN A 80 15.46 -14.67 -11.10
CA GLN A 80 16.26 -15.84 -10.74
C GLN A 80 15.76 -16.42 -9.42
N LEU A 81 15.37 -17.69 -9.44
CA LEU A 81 14.92 -18.39 -8.23
C LEU A 81 16.04 -18.55 -7.19
N SER A 82 17.30 -18.41 -7.59
CA SER A 82 18.45 -18.35 -6.69
C SER A 82 18.46 -17.10 -5.81
N TRP A 83 17.77 -16.01 -6.17
CA TRP A 83 17.67 -14.83 -5.31
C TRP A 83 16.90 -15.11 -4.02
N ILE A 84 16.04 -16.12 -4.04
CA ILE A 84 15.18 -16.52 -2.92
C ILE A 84 15.55 -17.90 -2.37
N SER A 85 16.71 -18.45 -2.75
CA SER A 85 17.15 -19.77 -2.28
C SER A 85 17.80 -19.74 -0.89
N ASP A 86 18.34 -18.60 -0.46
CA ASP A 86 18.82 -18.43 0.91
C ASP A 86 17.64 -18.30 1.88
N LYS A 87 17.81 -18.63 3.16
CA LYS A 87 16.77 -18.56 4.20
C LYS A 87 16.67 -17.19 4.90
N ARG A 88 17.46 -16.20 4.48
CA ARG A 88 17.59 -14.92 5.19
C ARG A 88 16.71 -13.79 4.67
N TRP A 89 16.10 -13.95 3.50
CA TRP A 89 15.13 -12.97 3.02
C TRP A 89 13.81 -13.12 3.78
N ARG A 90 13.06 -12.02 3.86
CA ARG A 90 11.74 -11.98 4.50
C ARG A 90 10.79 -11.21 3.62
N VAL A 91 9.55 -11.67 3.53
CA VAL A 91 8.49 -10.90 2.87
C VAL A 91 7.87 -9.95 3.89
N HIS A 92 7.40 -8.81 3.42
CA HIS A 92 6.60 -7.92 4.25
C HIS A 92 5.34 -8.67 4.77
N PRO A 93 5.07 -8.70 6.08
CA PRO A 93 4.06 -9.57 6.67
C PRO A 93 2.64 -9.29 6.16
N HIS A 94 2.37 -8.05 5.76
CA HIS A 94 1.03 -7.65 5.29
C HIS A 94 0.85 -7.68 3.78
N TRP A 95 1.89 -7.97 2.99
CA TRP A 95 1.74 -8.01 1.53
C TRP A 95 1.07 -9.29 1.08
N ARG A 96 0.05 -9.18 0.23
CA ARG A 96 -0.66 -10.29 -0.40
C ARG A 96 -0.24 -10.39 -1.86
N TYR A 97 0.43 -11.47 -2.23
CA TYR A 97 0.87 -11.74 -3.61
C TYR A 97 0.06 -12.86 -4.30
N CYS A 98 -0.62 -13.73 -3.53
CA CYS A 98 -1.51 -14.78 -4.03
C CYS A 98 -2.51 -15.25 -2.98
N LEU A 99 -3.53 -16.01 -3.38
CA LEU A 99 -4.52 -16.60 -2.44
C LEU A 99 -3.86 -17.55 -1.42
N LEU A 100 -2.79 -18.23 -1.82
CA LEU A 100 -2.03 -19.12 -0.92
C LEU A 100 -1.48 -18.38 0.32
N ASN A 101 -1.20 -17.07 0.21
CA ASN A 101 -0.78 -16.22 1.34
C ASN A 101 -1.95 -15.82 2.28
N ASP A 102 -3.19 -16.10 1.90
CA ASP A 102 -4.40 -15.67 2.61
C ASP A 102 -5.32 -16.86 2.98
N THR A 103 -4.78 -18.09 2.99
CA THR A 103 -5.55 -19.33 3.22
C THR A 103 -4.94 -20.15 4.34
N ASP A 104 -5.75 -21.01 4.98
CA ASP A 104 -5.33 -21.96 6.03
C ASP A 104 -4.52 -23.16 5.48
N THR A 105 -3.74 -22.93 4.42
CA THR A 105 -3.00 -23.96 3.70
C THR A 105 -1.73 -24.42 4.44
N ASN A 106 -1.49 -23.94 5.68
CA ASN A 106 -0.33 -24.22 6.52
C ASN A 106 1.02 -23.99 5.81
N ILE A 107 1.06 -23.03 4.88
CA ILE A 107 2.27 -22.57 4.19
C ILE A 107 2.67 -21.19 4.70
N THR A 108 3.97 -20.93 4.72
CA THR A 108 4.51 -19.62 5.07
C THR A 108 4.35 -18.62 3.92
N LYS A 109 4.49 -17.33 4.25
CA LYS A 109 4.44 -16.27 3.24
C LYS A 109 5.61 -16.39 2.26
N GLU A 110 6.77 -16.74 2.77
CA GLU A 110 7.95 -16.99 1.96
C GLU A 110 7.71 -18.14 0.97
N GLU A 111 7.14 -19.26 1.42
CA GLU A 111 6.81 -20.40 0.55
C GLU A 111 5.79 -20.03 -0.53
N ALA A 112 4.71 -19.35 -0.16
CA ALA A 112 3.71 -18.93 -1.12
C ALA A 112 4.29 -17.89 -2.12
N PHE A 113 5.24 -17.05 -1.71
CA PHE A 113 5.92 -16.11 -2.61
C PHE A 113 6.81 -16.84 -3.61
N VAL A 114 7.51 -17.90 -3.18
CA VAL A 114 8.32 -18.75 -4.07
C VAL A 114 7.42 -19.40 -5.14
N VAL A 115 6.23 -19.88 -4.76
CA VAL A 115 5.25 -20.44 -5.71
C VAL A 115 4.82 -19.38 -6.72
N TYR A 116 4.45 -18.19 -6.26
CA TYR A 116 4.10 -17.07 -7.12
C TYR A 116 5.23 -16.72 -8.11
N ALA A 117 6.47 -16.55 -7.62
CA ALA A 117 7.61 -16.22 -8.46
C ALA A 117 7.90 -17.28 -9.53
N LYS A 118 7.76 -18.56 -9.19
CA LYS A 118 7.88 -19.69 -10.15
C LYS A 118 6.81 -19.61 -11.24
N GLN A 119 5.55 -19.41 -10.87
CA GLN A 119 4.45 -19.36 -11.83
C GLN A 119 4.56 -18.14 -12.76
N MET A 120 4.88 -16.97 -12.21
CA MET A 120 5.08 -15.76 -13.00
C MET A 120 6.27 -15.87 -13.94
N ARG A 121 7.38 -16.50 -13.52
CA ARG A 121 8.53 -16.76 -14.40
C ARG A 121 8.18 -17.71 -15.55
N ASN A 122 7.44 -18.78 -15.26
CA ASN A 122 7.17 -19.83 -16.25
C ASN A 122 6.08 -19.46 -17.25
N SER A 123 5.03 -18.76 -16.79
CA SER A 123 3.82 -18.51 -17.60
C SER A 123 3.48 -17.04 -17.78
N GLY A 124 4.10 -16.13 -17.02
CA GLY A 124 3.68 -14.74 -16.94
C GLY A 124 2.32 -14.54 -16.26
N GLU A 125 1.68 -15.63 -15.81
CA GLU A 125 0.37 -15.65 -15.21
C GLU A 125 0.41 -16.38 -13.86
N HIS A 126 -0.62 -16.14 -13.06
CA HIS A 126 -0.75 -16.73 -11.75
C HIS A 126 -2.16 -17.26 -11.57
N GLU A 127 -2.29 -18.58 -11.37
CA GLU A 127 -3.56 -19.30 -11.30
C GLU A 127 -4.40 -18.92 -10.06
N HIS A 128 -3.77 -18.30 -9.05
CA HIS A 128 -4.41 -17.92 -7.80
C HIS A 128 -4.34 -16.41 -7.55
N ARG A 129 -4.52 -15.62 -8.62
CA ARG A 129 -4.60 -14.16 -8.51
C ARG A 129 -5.87 -13.78 -7.72
N PRO A 130 -5.77 -12.99 -6.65
CA PRO A 130 -6.96 -12.44 -6.00
C PRO A 130 -7.73 -11.60 -7.02
N LYS A 131 -9.05 -11.84 -7.11
CA LYS A 131 -9.97 -11.08 -7.97
C LYS A 131 -10.17 -9.67 -7.43
#